data_AF-A0A2E9NZX4-F1
#
_entry.id   AF-A0A2E9NZX4-F1
#
_cell.length_a   1.000
_cell.length_b   1.000
_cell.length_c   1.000
_cell.angle_alpha   90.00
_cell.angle_beta   90.00
_cell.angle_gamma   90.00
#
_symmetry.space_group_name_H-M   'P 1'
#
loop_
_entity.id
_entity.type
_entity.pdbx_description
1 polymer ?
#
loop_
_entity_poly.entity_id
_entity_poly.type
_entity_poly.pdbx_seq_one_letter_code
_entity_poly.pdbx_strand_id
1 'polypeptide(L)'
;MKFLLLVPLLLLLIVNPAFAFLSEDGTGLIERFDVNVDGHIFEVITTSNYDIEEHEFNKDEKRLTFFVNSSLENNLGEMVLPNELLGDNLTFYVNDVKSIQNVKSSEKISFITLNFTGIGNNKIDIIGTEIAETFDSQGGGCLIATATFDSEMSEQVQQLRELRDNSLLQTEYGTAFVKSFNQFYYSFSPFIADYERENVLFKEAIKITITPMLLSLSVLNYVDIDSEQSVLGYGIGIISLNAMMYLGLPILGIVSLRRLF
;
A
#
# COMPACT_ATOMS: atom_id res chain seq x y z
N MET A 1 9.77 -30.50 43.72
CA MET A 1 10.52 -30.79 42.49
C MET A 1 10.48 -29.55 41.63
N LYS A 2 11.64 -28.92 41.42
CA LYS A 2 11.81 -27.61 40.77
C LYS A 2 11.61 -27.73 39.26
N PHE A 3 10.81 -26.86 38.66
CA PHE A 3 11.01 -26.47 37.26
C PHE A 3 11.20 -24.95 37.21
N LEU A 4 12.47 -24.60 37.06
CA LEU A 4 13.01 -23.27 36.87
C LEU A 4 12.71 -22.89 35.41
N LEU A 5 11.73 -22.01 35.17
CA LEU A 5 11.45 -21.50 33.83
C LEU A 5 12.33 -20.28 33.59
N LEU A 6 13.30 -20.49 32.70
CA LEU A 6 14.41 -19.62 32.36
C LEU A 6 13.90 -18.45 31.53
N VAL A 7 13.99 -17.25 32.09
CA VAL A 7 13.89 -15.97 31.40
C VAL A 7 15.21 -15.71 30.67
N PRO A 8 15.21 -15.34 29.38
CA PRO A 8 16.26 -14.50 28.83
C PRO A 8 15.66 -13.14 28.51
N LEU A 9 15.74 -12.28 29.52
CA LEU A 9 16.01 -10.86 29.35
C LEU A 9 17.44 -10.76 28.78
N LEU A 10 17.63 -9.84 27.83
CA LEU A 10 18.90 -9.21 27.41
C LEU A 10 19.33 -9.53 25.97
N LEU A 11 18.95 -8.67 25.02
CA LEU A 11 19.88 -7.66 24.49
C LEU A 11 19.12 -6.63 23.66
N LEU A 12 19.29 -5.35 23.99
CA LEU A 12 18.98 -4.26 23.10
C LEU A 12 19.76 -4.44 21.79
N LEU A 13 19.05 -4.51 20.66
CA LEU A 13 19.55 -4.02 19.40
C LEU A 13 18.56 -2.96 18.92
N ILE A 14 18.88 -1.73 19.28
CA ILE A 14 18.37 -0.54 18.60
C ILE A 14 18.91 -0.65 17.18
N VAL A 15 18.14 -1.24 16.28
CA VAL A 15 18.38 -1.09 14.84
C VAL A 15 17.80 0.26 14.48
N ASN A 16 18.62 1.31 14.57
CA ASN A 16 18.37 2.51 13.76
C ASN A 16 18.39 2.04 12.29
N PRO A 17 17.34 2.26 11.50
CA PRO A 17 17.47 2.14 10.06
C PRO A 17 18.37 3.29 9.60
N ALA A 18 19.68 3.01 9.51
CA ALA A 18 20.59 3.83 8.74
C ALA A 18 20.26 3.61 7.26
N PHE A 19 19.32 4.39 6.73
CA PHE A 19 19.16 4.54 5.28
C PHE A 19 20.29 5.43 4.78
N ALA A 20 21.39 4.81 4.36
CA ALA A 20 22.35 5.43 3.47
C ALA A 20 21.87 5.17 2.04
N PHE A 21 21.26 6.19 1.40
CA PHE A 21 21.22 6.27 -0.05
C PHE A 21 22.33 7.22 -0.48
N LEU A 22 23.33 6.66 -1.16
CA LEU A 22 24.34 7.45 -1.87
C LEU A 22 23.69 8.00 -3.13
N SER A 23 23.63 9.32 -3.25
CA SER A 23 23.34 10.02 -4.51
C SER A 23 24.48 9.72 -5.48
N GLU A 24 24.13 9.20 -6.67
CA GLU A 24 25.10 8.73 -7.66
C GLU A 24 25.54 9.85 -8.62
N ASP A 25 24.92 11.03 -8.64
CA ASP A 25 25.39 12.14 -9.49
C ASP A 25 24.96 13.53 -8.96
N GLY A 26 25.94 14.32 -8.49
CA GLY A 26 25.81 15.77 -8.26
C GLY A 26 25.65 16.22 -6.81
N THR A 27 26.49 17.15 -6.37
CA THR A 27 26.36 17.85 -5.08
C THR A 27 25.15 18.80 -5.12
N GLY A 28 23.95 18.28 -4.85
CA GLY A 28 22.73 19.09 -4.65
C GLY A 28 22.52 19.45 -3.17
N LEU A 29 21.75 20.51 -2.93
CA LEU A 29 21.25 20.86 -1.59
C LEU A 29 20.20 19.83 -1.20
N ILE A 30 20.46 19.09 -0.12
CA ILE A 30 19.50 18.12 0.41
C ILE A 30 18.60 18.83 1.41
N GLU A 31 17.30 18.84 1.15
CA GLU A 31 16.30 19.36 2.06
C GLU A 31 15.29 18.27 2.43
N ARG A 32 14.78 18.34 3.66
CA ARG A 32 13.78 17.42 4.21
C ARG A 32 12.67 18.24 4.80
N PHE A 33 11.44 17.96 4.40
CA PHE A 33 10.27 18.67 4.87
C PHE A 33 9.16 17.69 5.25
N ASP A 34 8.48 18.06 6.33
CA ASP A 34 7.42 17.28 6.95
C ASP A 34 6.06 17.83 6.51
N VAL A 35 5.35 17.05 5.69
CA VAL A 35 4.00 17.39 5.25
C VAL A 35 2.99 16.72 6.18
N ASN A 36 2.21 17.53 6.92
CA ASN A 36 1.20 17.02 7.83
C ASN A 36 -0.17 16.93 7.16
N VAL A 37 -0.75 15.74 7.13
CA VAL A 37 -2.12 15.49 6.65
C VAL A 37 -2.90 14.72 7.72
N ASP A 38 -3.94 15.34 8.27
CA ASP A 38 -4.81 14.75 9.32
C ASP A 38 -4.05 14.18 10.54
N GLY A 39 -2.88 14.73 10.87
CA GLY A 39 -2.06 14.25 11.99
C GLY A 39 -1.03 13.17 11.62
N HIS A 40 -0.99 12.76 10.35
CA HIS A 40 0.06 11.92 9.79
C HIS A 40 1.14 12.81 9.16
N ILE A 41 2.40 12.55 9.50
CA ILE A 41 3.56 13.29 8.97
C ILE A 41 4.20 12.46 7.87
N PHE A 42 4.32 13.06 6.68
CA PHE A 42 5.01 12.50 5.53
C PHE A 42 6.33 13.24 5.33
N GLU A 43 7.44 12.52 5.45
CA GLU A 43 8.75 13.07 5.11
C GLU A 43 8.91 13.05 3.59
N VAL A 44 9.22 14.20 3.01
CA VAL A 44 9.59 14.33 1.61
C VAL A 44 11.02 14.87 1.55
N ILE A 45 11.83 14.25 0.70
CA ILE A 45 13.26 14.53 0.60
C ILE A 45 13.55 15.06 -0.79
N THR A 46 14.25 16.19 -0.88
CA THR A 46 14.69 16.76 -2.15
C THR A 46 16.20 16.88 -2.20
N THR A 47 16.74 16.87 -3.40
CA THR A 47 18.14 17.15 -3.70
C THR A 47 18.21 17.98 -4.97
N SER A 48 18.52 19.27 -4.86
CA SER A 48 18.40 20.21 -5.99
C SER A 48 19.58 21.16 -6.13
N ASN A 49 19.72 21.77 -7.32
CA ASN A 49 20.64 22.88 -7.57
C ASN A 49 19.99 24.28 -7.40
N TYR A 50 18.82 24.33 -6.78
CA TYR A 50 18.03 25.52 -6.45
C TYR A 50 17.56 25.44 -5.00
N ASP A 51 17.25 26.60 -4.41
CA ASP A 51 16.77 26.71 -3.03
C ASP A 51 15.25 26.52 -2.98
N ILE A 52 14.75 25.78 -1.99
CA ILE A 52 13.32 25.69 -1.70
C ILE A 52 13.01 26.65 -0.56
N GLU A 53 12.29 27.73 -0.85
CA GLU A 53 11.99 28.77 0.15
C GLU A 53 10.79 28.39 1.03
N GLU A 54 9.75 27.82 0.41
CA GLU A 54 8.50 27.48 1.08
C GLU A 54 7.79 26.32 0.38
N HIS A 55 6.97 25.58 1.14
CA HIS A 55 6.10 24.54 0.62
C HIS A 55 4.70 24.67 1.18
N GLU A 56 3.70 24.36 0.36
CA GLU A 56 2.29 24.36 0.74
C GLU A 56 1.65 23.04 0.31
N PHE A 57 0.80 22.48 1.17
CA PHE A 57 0.01 21.30 0.84
C PHE A 57 -1.48 21.61 0.93
N ASN A 58 -2.19 21.45 -0.19
CA ASN A 58 -3.64 21.53 -0.27
C ASN A 58 -4.22 20.12 -0.39
N LYS A 59 -4.90 19.68 0.68
CA LYS A 59 -5.52 18.37 0.79
C LYS A 59 -6.67 18.16 -0.21
N ASP A 60 -7.52 19.16 -0.38
CA ASP A 60 -8.72 19.07 -1.23
C ASP A 60 -8.34 18.97 -2.72
N GLU A 61 -7.28 19.67 -3.10
CA GLU A 61 -6.75 19.65 -4.48
C GLU A 61 -5.70 18.56 -4.71
N LYS A 62 -5.32 17.81 -3.67
CA LYS A 62 -4.13 16.94 -3.66
C LYS A 62 -2.93 17.60 -4.34
N ARG A 63 -2.61 18.81 -3.88
CA ARG A 63 -1.58 19.64 -4.47
C ARG A 63 -0.48 19.88 -3.45
N LEU A 64 0.75 19.52 -3.82
CA LEU A 64 1.96 19.95 -3.12
C LEU A 64 2.64 21.01 -3.98
N THR A 65 2.81 22.20 -3.42
CA THR A 65 3.39 23.36 -4.09
C THR A 65 4.74 23.68 -3.44
N PHE A 66 5.76 23.89 -4.27
CA PHE A 66 7.06 24.41 -3.86
C PHE A 66 7.30 25.78 -4.46
N PHE A 67 7.71 26.72 -3.62
CA PHE A 67 8.24 28.00 -4.03
C PHE A 67 9.76 27.90 -4.00
N VAL A 68 10.38 27.99 -5.18
CA VAL A 68 11.81 27.77 -5.34
C VAL A 68 12.48 29.00 -5.90
N ASN A 69 13.71 29.24 -5.49
CA ASN A 69 14.54 30.33 -6.00
C ASN A 69 15.78 29.75 -6.67
N SER A 70 15.98 30.09 -7.94
CA SER A 70 17.13 29.62 -8.69
C SER A 70 18.04 30.76 -9.14
N SER A 71 19.34 30.57 -8.93
CA SER A 71 20.39 31.42 -9.51
C SER A 71 20.85 30.95 -10.91
N LEU A 72 20.34 29.83 -11.40
CA LEU A 72 20.76 29.19 -12.65
C LEU A 72 19.60 29.13 -13.65
N GLU A 73 19.94 29.23 -14.94
CA GLU A 73 18.93 29.11 -16.00
C GLU A 73 18.40 27.67 -16.11
N ASN A 74 19.26 26.66 -15.98
CA ASN A 74 18.87 25.25 -16.04
C ASN A 74 18.89 24.63 -14.65
N ASN A 75 17.73 24.11 -14.25
CA ASN A 75 17.50 23.60 -12.91
C ASN A 75 17.23 22.10 -12.95
N LEU A 76 17.87 21.39 -12.04
CA LEU A 76 17.73 19.96 -11.84
C LEU A 76 17.51 19.69 -10.35
N GLY A 77 16.49 18.91 -10.05
CA GLY A 77 16.24 18.40 -8.71
C GLY A 77 15.77 16.96 -8.75
N GLU A 78 16.09 16.23 -7.70
CA GLU A 78 15.56 14.93 -7.41
C GLU A 78 14.65 15.05 -6.18
N MET A 79 13.54 14.31 -6.18
CA MET A 79 12.60 14.32 -5.08
C MET A 79 12.14 12.89 -4.80
N VAL A 80 12.15 12.52 -3.53
CA VAL A 80 11.56 11.30 -3.01
C VAL A 80 10.25 11.68 -2.33
N LEU A 81 9.16 11.31 -2.96
CA LEU A 81 7.81 11.59 -2.49
C LEU A 81 7.12 10.29 -2.05
N PRO A 82 6.63 10.18 -0.80
CA PRO A 82 5.78 9.06 -0.41
C PRO A 82 4.52 9.01 -1.28
N ASN A 83 4.24 7.85 -1.89
CA ASN A 83 3.05 7.66 -2.71
C ASN A 83 1.76 7.85 -1.89
N GLU A 84 1.83 7.67 -0.58
CA GLU A 84 0.71 7.91 0.34
C GLU A 84 0.25 9.37 0.37
N LEU A 85 1.12 10.32 0.00
CA LEU A 85 0.80 11.75 0.07
C LEU A 85 -0.04 12.20 -1.14
N LEU A 86 0.33 11.80 -2.35
CA LEU A 86 -0.27 12.29 -3.60
C LEU A 86 -0.69 11.19 -4.59
N GLY A 87 -0.42 9.93 -4.30
CA GLY A 87 -0.61 8.80 -5.22
C GLY A 87 0.59 8.56 -6.14
N ASP A 88 0.39 7.64 -7.07
CA ASP A 88 1.36 7.21 -8.09
C ASP A 88 1.26 8.02 -9.40
N ASN A 89 0.06 8.50 -9.75
CA ASN A 89 -0.15 9.31 -10.94
C ASN A 89 -0.01 10.81 -10.65
N LEU A 90 1.15 11.38 -11.00
CA LEU A 90 1.51 12.76 -10.70
C LEU A 90 1.51 13.62 -11.97
N THR A 91 0.84 14.76 -11.90
CA THR A 91 0.92 15.84 -12.89
C THR A 91 1.75 16.99 -12.33
N PHE A 92 2.68 17.51 -13.13
CA PHE A 92 3.57 18.58 -12.73
C PHE A 92 3.25 19.87 -13.48
N TYR A 93 3.31 21.00 -12.77
CA TYR A 93 3.29 22.33 -13.36
C TYR A 93 4.49 23.12 -12.86
N VAL A 94 5.14 23.86 -13.76
CA VAL A 94 6.18 24.83 -13.43
C VAL A 94 5.71 26.18 -13.92
N ASN A 95 5.58 27.15 -13.01
CA ASN A 95 5.02 28.48 -13.27
C ASN A 95 3.66 28.41 -13.97
N ASP A 96 2.78 27.54 -13.46
CA ASP A 96 1.43 27.28 -13.98
C ASP A 96 1.39 26.67 -15.41
N VAL A 97 2.54 26.29 -15.97
CA VAL A 97 2.65 25.58 -17.25
C VAL A 97 2.86 24.09 -16.98
N LYS A 98 2.00 23.25 -17.57
CA LYS A 98 2.13 21.79 -17.44
C LYS A 98 3.49 21.34 -17.98
N SER A 99 4.22 20.59 -17.18
CA SER A 99 5.57 20.12 -17.49
C SER A 99 5.64 18.60 -17.40
N ILE A 100 6.42 17.99 -18.30
CA ILE A 100 6.62 16.54 -18.30
C ILE A 100 7.92 16.28 -17.53
N GLN A 101 7.81 15.53 -16.44
CA GLN A 101 8.92 15.19 -15.56
C GLN A 101 9.13 13.68 -15.57
N ASN A 102 10.34 13.23 -15.24
CA ASN A 102 10.64 11.81 -15.16
C ASN A 102 10.26 11.28 -13.78
N VAL A 103 9.37 10.29 -13.71
CA VAL A 103 8.92 9.69 -12.46
C VAL A 103 9.16 8.19 -12.51
N LYS A 104 9.84 7.68 -11.48
CA LYS A 104 10.02 6.26 -11.21
C LYS A 104 9.30 5.94 -9.91
N SER A 105 8.12 5.32 -10.02
CA SER A 105 7.34 4.91 -8.87
C SER A 105 7.67 3.48 -8.44
N SER A 106 7.72 3.28 -7.13
CA SER A 106 7.76 1.99 -6.45
C SER A 106 6.44 1.78 -5.70
N GLU A 107 6.33 0.73 -4.88
CA GLU A 107 5.16 0.55 -4.00
C GLU A 107 4.99 1.67 -2.97
N LYS A 108 6.09 2.22 -2.44
CA LYS A 108 6.05 3.15 -1.29
C LYS A 108 6.36 4.60 -1.65
N ILE A 109 7.26 4.81 -2.61
CA ILE A 109 7.76 6.14 -2.98
C ILE A 109 7.74 6.33 -4.49
N SER A 110 7.60 7.59 -4.90
CA SER A 110 7.87 8.08 -6.24
C SER A 110 9.16 8.87 -6.23
N PHE A 111 10.13 8.39 -7.00
CA PHE A 111 11.37 9.11 -7.27
C PHE A 111 11.16 9.98 -8.51
N ILE A 112 11.24 11.29 -8.32
CA ILE A 112 10.91 12.29 -9.33
C ILE A 112 12.19 13.04 -9.69
N THR A 113 12.52 13.11 -10.98
CA THR A 113 13.55 13.99 -11.50
C THR A 113 12.89 15.21 -12.13
N LEU A 114 13.04 16.35 -11.47
CA LEU A 114 12.55 17.66 -11.86
C LEU A 114 13.59 18.38 -12.72
N ASN A 115 13.20 18.76 -13.93
CA ASN A 115 13.99 19.60 -14.84
C ASN A 115 13.14 20.78 -15.32
N PHE A 116 13.63 22.00 -15.14
CA PHE A 116 12.99 23.20 -15.64
C PHE A 116 14.00 24.32 -15.96
N THR A 117 13.55 25.28 -16.76
CA THR A 117 14.34 26.46 -17.11
C THR A 117 13.73 27.71 -16.48
N GLY A 118 14.53 28.51 -15.78
CA GLY A 118 14.08 29.76 -15.18
C GLY A 118 14.98 30.28 -14.05
N ILE A 119 15.27 31.58 -14.04
CA ILE A 119 16.05 32.28 -13.00
C ILE A 119 15.10 33.03 -12.07
N GLY A 120 15.42 33.05 -10.78
CA GLY A 120 14.67 33.70 -9.72
C GLY A 120 13.57 32.81 -9.18
N ASN A 121 12.46 33.42 -8.79
CA ASN A 121 11.35 32.74 -8.14
C ASN A 121 10.56 31.94 -9.16
N ASN A 122 10.45 30.64 -8.91
CA ASN A 122 9.65 29.71 -9.68
C ASN A 122 8.69 28.98 -8.74
N LYS A 123 7.56 28.55 -9.29
CA LYS A 123 6.53 27.81 -8.57
C LYS A 123 6.40 26.43 -9.20
N ILE A 124 6.51 25.37 -8.40
CA ILE A 124 6.35 23.98 -8.85
C ILE A 124 5.13 23.40 -8.15
N ASP A 125 4.10 23.04 -8.92
CA ASP A 125 2.93 22.32 -8.41
C ASP A 125 3.02 20.85 -8.81
N ILE A 126 2.81 19.96 -7.84
CA ILE A 126 2.67 18.52 -8.03
C ILE A 126 1.23 18.15 -7.65
N ILE A 127 0.47 17.63 -8.60
CA ILE A 127 -0.95 17.31 -8.45
C ILE A 127 -1.18 15.82 -8.70
N GLY A 128 -1.75 15.12 -7.73
CA GLY A 128 -2.18 13.73 -7.91
C GLY A 128 -3.43 13.63 -8.79
N THR A 129 -3.39 12.94 -9.93
CA THR A 129 -4.52 12.82 -10.87
C THR A 129 -5.17 11.44 -10.85
N GLU A 130 -6.08 11.22 -9.89
CA GLU A 130 -7.51 10.84 -10.05
C GLU A 130 -8.13 10.48 -8.68
N ILE A 131 -9.45 10.71 -8.62
CA ILE A 131 -10.47 10.47 -7.57
C ILE A 131 -9.94 9.89 -6.24
N ALA A 132 -9.66 10.75 -5.23
CA ALA A 132 -9.73 10.27 -3.85
C ALA A 132 -11.20 10.21 -3.47
N GLU A 133 -11.80 9.05 -3.68
CA GLU A 133 -12.68 8.57 -2.62
C GLU A 133 -11.80 8.24 -1.42
N THR A 134 -11.70 9.20 -0.50
CA THR A 134 -11.20 9.05 0.86
C THR A 134 -9.72 8.61 1.02
N PHE A 135 -9.07 9.21 2.00
CA PHE A 135 -7.83 8.69 2.56
C PHE A 135 -8.10 7.28 3.10
N ASP A 136 -7.83 6.24 2.32
CA ASP A 136 -7.64 4.88 2.79
C ASP A 136 -6.19 4.48 2.46
N SER A 137 -5.36 4.60 3.48
CA SER A 137 -3.96 4.19 3.53
C SER A 137 -3.66 2.92 2.74
N GLN A 138 -2.63 2.93 1.88
CA GLN A 138 -1.96 1.70 1.38
C GLN A 138 -2.88 0.61 0.76
N GLY A 139 -4.09 0.96 0.33
CA GLY A 139 -5.23 0.02 0.40
C GLY A 139 -5.72 -0.63 -0.89
N GLY A 140 -4.85 -0.90 -1.88
CA GLY A 140 -5.28 -1.47 -3.17
C GLY A 140 -4.88 -2.92 -3.46
N GLY A 141 -3.79 -3.40 -2.85
CA GLY A 141 -3.14 -4.66 -3.21
C GLY A 141 -3.48 -5.85 -2.32
N CYS A 142 -3.56 -7.05 -2.90
CA CYS A 142 -3.69 -8.29 -2.16
C CYS A 142 -2.35 -8.72 -1.52
N LEU A 143 -1.75 -7.88 -0.65
CA LEU A 143 -0.41 -8.04 -0.05
C LEU A 143 -0.04 -9.47 0.40
N ILE A 144 -0.90 -10.12 1.19
CA ILE A 144 -0.69 -11.50 1.68
C ILE A 144 -0.65 -12.48 0.51
N ALA A 145 -1.61 -12.38 -0.43
CA ALA A 145 -1.63 -13.25 -1.60
C ALA A 145 -0.42 -13.01 -2.51
N THR A 146 -0.02 -11.74 -2.71
CA THR A 146 1.17 -11.38 -3.49
C THR A 146 2.43 -11.98 -2.88
N ALA A 147 2.62 -11.84 -1.57
CA ALA A 147 3.77 -12.42 -0.87
C ALA A 147 3.75 -13.97 -0.90
N THR A 148 2.56 -14.57 -0.82
CA THR A 148 2.39 -16.02 -0.86
C THR A 148 2.63 -16.62 -2.26
N PHE A 149 2.21 -15.95 -3.34
CA PHE A 149 2.31 -16.42 -4.72
C PHE A 149 3.42 -15.75 -5.54
N ASP A 150 4.31 -15.00 -4.88
CA ASP A 150 5.52 -14.37 -5.44
C ASP A 150 5.28 -13.28 -6.50
N SER A 151 4.04 -13.01 -6.88
CA SER A 151 3.73 -12.07 -7.95
C SER A 151 2.32 -11.52 -7.82
N GLU A 152 2.19 -10.22 -8.04
CA GLU A 152 0.91 -9.57 -8.27
C GLU A 152 0.22 -10.06 -9.56
N MET A 153 1.00 -10.58 -10.51
CA MET A 153 0.50 -11.14 -11.78
C MET A 153 0.24 -12.64 -11.69
N SER A 154 0.31 -13.23 -10.49
CA SER A 154 -0.08 -14.63 -10.29
C SER A 154 -1.58 -14.80 -10.53
N GLU A 155 -1.96 -15.97 -11.08
CA GLU A 155 -3.35 -16.31 -11.39
C GLU A 155 -4.26 -16.13 -10.16
N GLN A 156 -3.78 -16.52 -8.98
CA GLN A 156 -4.53 -16.42 -7.73
C GLN A 156 -4.80 -14.98 -7.31
N VAL A 157 -3.82 -14.08 -7.49
CA VAL A 157 -3.99 -12.66 -7.17
C VAL A 157 -4.89 -11.98 -8.19
N GLN A 158 -4.77 -12.34 -9.47
CA GLN A 158 -5.62 -11.80 -10.52
C GLN A 158 -7.08 -12.24 -10.35
N GLN A 159 -7.35 -13.49 -9.97
CA GLN A 159 -8.70 -13.98 -9.64
C GLN A 159 -9.38 -13.14 -8.55
N LEU A 160 -8.63 -12.73 -7.51
CA LEU A 160 -9.15 -11.87 -6.45
C LEU A 160 -9.48 -10.46 -6.96
N ARG A 161 -8.62 -9.91 -7.82
CA ARG A 161 -8.82 -8.59 -8.43
C ARG A 161 -10.03 -8.59 -9.34
N GLU A 162 -10.15 -9.58 -10.22
CA GLU A 162 -11.30 -9.74 -11.10
C GLU A 162 -12.61 -9.87 -10.32
N LEU A 163 -12.63 -10.69 -9.26
CA LEU A 163 -13.81 -10.83 -8.42
C LEU A 163 -14.20 -9.51 -7.74
N ARG A 164 -13.22 -8.79 -7.20
CA ARG A 164 -13.44 -7.49 -6.57
C ARG A 164 -13.99 -6.49 -7.58
N ASP A 165 -13.32 -6.33 -8.71
CA ASP A 165 -13.57 -5.25 -9.66
C ASP A 165 -14.82 -5.52 -10.50
N ASN A 166 -15.03 -6.76 -10.95
CA ASN A 166 -16.13 -7.13 -11.84
C ASN A 166 -17.40 -7.57 -11.10
N SER A 167 -17.32 -7.97 -9.82
CA SER A 167 -18.49 -8.46 -9.08
C SER A 167 -18.81 -7.64 -7.85
N LEU A 168 -17.84 -7.42 -6.95
CA LEU A 168 -18.12 -6.77 -5.66
C LEU A 168 -18.36 -5.27 -5.81
N LEU A 169 -17.46 -4.56 -6.53
CA LEU A 169 -17.54 -3.11 -6.72
C LEU A 169 -18.67 -2.67 -7.66
N GLN A 170 -19.31 -3.61 -8.37
CA GLN A 170 -20.47 -3.32 -9.20
C GLN A 170 -21.77 -3.18 -8.40
N THR A 171 -21.74 -3.41 -7.07
CA THR A 171 -22.93 -3.35 -6.21
C THR A 171 -22.70 -2.55 -4.94
N GLU A 172 -23.76 -1.97 -4.37
CA GLU A 172 -23.67 -1.17 -3.14
C GLU A 172 -23.21 -2.02 -1.95
N TYR A 173 -23.81 -3.20 -1.75
CA TYR A 173 -23.43 -4.11 -0.66
C TYR A 173 -22.00 -4.66 -0.81
N GLY A 174 -21.58 -4.99 -2.03
CA GLY A 174 -20.22 -5.47 -2.28
C GLY A 174 -19.17 -4.38 -2.03
N THR A 175 -19.45 -3.14 -2.45
CA THR A 175 -18.58 -1.99 -2.18
C THR A 175 -18.46 -1.71 -0.68
N ALA A 176 -19.58 -1.72 0.05
CA ALA A 176 -19.58 -1.57 1.51
C ALA A 176 -18.80 -2.68 2.22
N PHE A 177 -18.90 -3.92 1.75
CA PHE A 177 -18.11 -5.05 2.26
C PHE A 177 -16.62 -4.86 2.00
N VAL A 178 -16.21 -4.55 0.76
CA VAL A 178 -14.80 -4.34 0.38
C VAL A 178 -14.20 -3.22 1.21
N LYS A 179 -14.93 -2.10 1.41
CA LYS A 179 -14.47 -0.99 2.26
C LYS A 179 -14.19 -1.43 3.71
N SER A 180 -15.16 -2.13 4.33
CA SER A 180 -15.00 -2.64 5.70
C SER A 180 -13.88 -3.67 5.80
N PHE A 181 -13.79 -4.56 4.81
CA PHE A 181 -12.74 -5.56 4.72
C PHE A 181 -11.36 -4.92 4.59
N ASN A 182 -11.19 -3.93 3.70
CA ASN A 182 -9.94 -3.22 3.47
C ASN A 182 -9.41 -2.58 4.75
N GLN A 183 -10.27 -1.86 5.48
CA GLN A 183 -9.90 -1.23 6.74
C GLN A 183 -9.30 -2.24 7.73
N PHE A 184 -9.91 -3.42 7.85
CA PHE A 184 -9.39 -4.48 8.71
C PHE A 184 -8.13 -5.13 8.10
N TYR A 185 -8.17 -5.50 6.83
CA TYR A 185 -7.11 -6.21 6.11
C TYR A 185 -5.79 -5.44 6.08
N TYR A 186 -5.80 -4.16 5.75
CA TYR A 186 -4.59 -3.33 5.68
C TYR A 186 -4.04 -2.97 7.06
N SER A 187 -4.81 -3.15 8.14
CA SER A 187 -4.30 -2.95 9.51
C SER A 187 -3.24 -3.99 9.94
N PHE A 188 -3.19 -5.16 9.27
CA PHE A 188 -2.24 -6.24 9.63
C PHE A 188 -1.51 -6.86 8.43
N SER A 189 -2.06 -6.77 7.21
CA SER A 189 -1.50 -7.45 6.04
C SER A 189 -0.05 -7.05 5.68
N PRO A 190 0.41 -5.79 5.85
CA PRO A 190 1.82 -5.46 5.59
C PRO A 190 2.78 -6.26 6.47
N PHE A 191 2.46 -6.40 7.76
CA PHE A 191 3.29 -7.15 8.71
C PHE A 191 3.35 -8.64 8.36
N ILE A 192 2.22 -9.23 7.95
CA ILE A 192 2.18 -10.64 7.52
C ILE A 192 2.97 -10.84 6.23
N ALA A 193 2.81 -9.95 5.24
CA ALA A 193 3.52 -10.03 3.97
C ALA A 193 5.04 -9.86 4.14
N ASP A 194 5.48 -8.96 5.02
CA ASP A 194 6.90 -8.82 5.38
C ASP A 194 7.43 -10.12 5.98
N TYR A 195 6.69 -10.72 6.92
CA TYR A 195 7.09 -11.96 7.58
C TYR A 195 7.13 -13.18 6.63
N GLU A 196 6.24 -13.25 5.63
CA GLU A 196 6.28 -14.24 4.56
C GLU A 196 7.55 -14.15 3.71
N ARG A 197 8.00 -12.93 3.40
CA ARG A 197 9.23 -12.70 2.63
C ARG A 197 10.49 -13.13 3.37
N GLU A 198 10.48 -13.02 4.70
CA GLU A 198 11.59 -13.43 5.55
C GLU A 198 11.61 -14.95 5.83
N ASN A 199 10.44 -15.60 5.89
CA ASN A 199 10.30 -16.96 6.37
C ASN A 199 9.56 -17.87 5.37
N VAL A 200 10.32 -18.65 4.60
CA VAL A 200 9.78 -19.60 3.60
C VAL A 200 8.79 -20.61 4.21
N LEU A 201 9.06 -21.12 5.41
CA LEU A 201 8.14 -22.05 6.10
C LEU A 201 6.82 -21.39 6.48
N PHE A 202 6.86 -20.12 6.90
CA PHE A 202 5.66 -19.37 7.23
C PHE A 202 4.83 -19.10 5.98
N LYS A 203 5.48 -18.68 4.89
CA LYS A 203 4.85 -18.51 3.58
C LYS A 203 4.13 -19.77 3.12
N GLU A 204 4.76 -20.95 3.21
CA GLU A 204 4.10 -22.21 2.85
C GLU A 204 2.90 -22.55 3.76
N ALA A 205 2.99 -22.23 5.06
CA ALA A 205 1.87 -22.38 5.97
C ALA A 205 0.70 -21.45 5.59
N ILE A 206 0.98 -20.19 5.25
CA ILE A 206 -0.03 -19.26 4.75
C ILE A 206 -0.62 -19.77 3.44
N LYS A 207 0.20 -20.23 2.49
CA LYS A 207 -0.24 -20.82 1.22
C LYS A 207 -1.23 -21.94 1.41
N ILE A 208 -0.92 -22.91 2.27
CA ILE A 208 -1.82 -24.02 2.60
C ILE A 208 -3.10 -23.49 3.23
N THR A 209 -3.00 -22.47 4.08
CA THR A 209 -4.13 -21.88 4.79
C THR A 209 -5.05 -21.11 3.84
N ILE A 210 -4.54 -20.31 2.91
CA ILE A 210 -5.38 -19.44 2.06
C ILE A 210 -5.87 -20.14 0.79
N THR A 211 -5.18 -21.17 0.30
CA THR A 211 -5.55 -21.84 -0.97
C THR A 211 -7.00 -22.36 -0.99
N PRO A 212 -7.51 -23.06 0.05
CA PRO A 212 -8.90 -23.51 0.08
C PRO A 212 -9.90 -22.35 0.03
N MET A 213 -9.57 -21.23 0.68
CA MET A 213 -10.37 -20.01 0.62
C MET A 213 -10.41 -19.48 -0.82
N LEU A 214 -9.26 -19.31 -1.48
CA LEU A 214 -9.19 -18.81 -2.85
C LEU A 214 -10.00 -19.66 -3.83
N LEU A 215 -9.92 -20.99 -3.67
CA LEU A 215 -10.74 -21.92 -4.44
C LEU A 215 -12.24 -21.68 -4.23
N SER A 216 -12.67 -21.47 -2.98
CA SER A 216 -14.08 -21.16 -2.71
C SER A 216 -14.54 -19.84 -3.33
N LEU A 217 -13.68 -18.80 -3.32
CA LEU A 217 -13.99 -17.51 -3.95
C LEU A 217 -14.01 -17.61 -5.48
N SER A 218 -13.17 -18.45 -6.09
CA SER A 218 -13.14 -18.64 -7.55
C SER A 218 -14.49 -19.10 -8.12
N VAL A 219 -15.33 -19.77 -7.31
CA VAL A 219 -16.68 -20.18 -7.71
C VAL A 219 -17.54 -18.96 -8.07
N LEU A 220 -17.33 -17.81 -7.42
CA LEU A 220 -18.09 -16.59 -7.68
C LEU A 220 -17.81 -16.00 -9.06
N ASN A 221 -16.64 -16.27 -9.65
CA ASN A 221 -16.31 -15.82 -11.02
C ASN A 221 -17.12 -16.58 -12.10
N TYR A 222 -17.75 -17.70 -11.76
CA TYR A 222 -18.54 -18.52 -12.69
C TYR A 222 -20.04 -18.36 -12.52
N VAL A 223 -20.48 -17.50 -11.60
CA VAL A 223 -21.89 -17.28 -11.31
C VAL A 223 -22.25 -15.86 -11.74
N ASP A 224 -23.34 -15.72 -12.48
CA ASP A 224 -23.86 -14.43 -12.90
C ASP A 224 -24.39 -13.64 -11.69
N ILE A 225 -23.61 -12.66 -11.26
CA ILE A 225 -23.91 -11.74 -10.15
C ILE A 225 -24.55 -10.49 -10.75
N ASP A 226 -25.85 -10.61 -11.08
CA ASP A 226 -26.57 -9.55 -11.80
C ASP A 226 -27.37 -8.65 -10.86
N SER A 227 -27.36 -8.95 -9.56
CA SER A 227 -28.23 -8.28 -8.58
C SER A 227 -27.61 -8.18 -7.18
N GLU A 228 -28.01 -7.14 -6.43
CA GLU A 228 -27.61 -6.96 -5.04
C GLU A 228 -27.93 -8.15 -4.13
N GLN A 229 -29.08 -8.78 -4.34
CA GLN A 229 -29.51 -9.94 -3.56
C GLN A 229 -28.61 -11.16 -3.82
N SER A 230 -28.09 -11.29 -5.05
CA SER A 230 -27.16 -12.36 -5.41
C SER A 230 -25.79 -12.16 -4.74
N VAL A 231 -25.24 -10.93 -4.73
CA VAL A 231 -23.99 -10.62 -4.01
C VAL A 231 -24.11 -10.96 -2.53
N LEU A 232 -25.20 -10.54 -1.89
CA LEU A 232 -25.44 -10.83 -0.49
C LEU A 232 -25.60 -12.33 -0.22
N GLY A 233 -26.42 -13.02 -1.01
CA GLY A 233 -26.68 -14.45 -0.84
C GLY A 233 -25.43 -15.30 -1.02
N TYR A 234 -24.72 -15.11 -2.14
CA TYR A 234 -23.49 -15.83 -2.42
C TYR A 234 -22.35 -15.43 -1.48
N GLY A 235 -22.23 -14.13 -1.14
CA GLY A 235 -21.25 -13.64 -0.17
C GLY A 235 -21.42 -14.28 1.20
N ILE A 236 -22.64 -14.29 1.75
CA ILE A 236 -22.95 -14.96 3.02
C ILE A 236 -22.66 -16.47 2.91
N GLY A 237 -23.00 -17.09 1.79
CA GLY A 237 -22.72 -18.51 1.53
C GLY A 237 -21.23 -18.84 1.57
N ILE A 238 -20.39 -18.08 0.86
CA ILE A 238 -18.93 -18.27 0.84
C ILE A 238 -18.30 -17.99 2.19
N ILE A 239 -18.72 -16.92 2.89
CA ILE A 239 -18.23 -16.63 4.25
C ILE A 239 -18.59 -17.78 5.19
N SER A 240 -19.82 -18.29 5.12
CA SER A 240 -20.27 -19.42 5.95
C SER A 240 -19.51 -20.71 5.63
N LEU A 241 -19.25 -20.98 4.35
CA LEU A 241 -18.47 -22.13 3.89
C LEU A 241 -17.03 -22.07 4.44
N ASN A 242 -16.37 -20.91 4.31
CA ASN A 242 -15.03 -20.70 4.86
C ASN A 242 -15.02 -20.82 6.39
N ALA A 243 -15.99 -20.23 7.09
CA ALA A 243 -16.11 -20.36 8.54
C ALA A 243 -16.27 -21.84 8.97
N MET A 244 -17.08 -22.62 8.27
CA MET A 244 -17.22 -24.06 8.53
C MET A 244 -15.90 -24.81 8.29
N MET A 245 -15.13 -24.42 7.27
CA MET A 245 -13.86 -25.04 6.95
C MET A 245 -12.78 -24.74 8.01
N TYR A 246 -12.60 -23.48 8.39
CA TYR A 246 -11.54 -23.06 9.32
C TYR A 246 -11.90 -23.20 10.80
N LEU A 247 -13.19 -23.21 11.17
CA LEU A 247 -13.63 -23.37 12.56
C LEU A 247 -14.39 -24.68 12.77
N GLY A 248 -15.32 -25.01 11.88
CA GLY A 248 -16.18 -26.19 12.02
C GLY A 248 -15.40 -27.51 12.01
N LEU A 249 -14.57 -27.74 10.99
CA LEU A 249 -13.78 -28.98 10.87
C LEU A 249 -12.81 -29.18 12.05
N PRO A 250 -12.02 -28.17 12.47
CA PRO A 250 -11.16 -28.32 13.64
C PRO A 250 -11.94 -28.59 14.94
N ILE A 251 -13.06 -27.90 15.17
CA ILE A 251 -13.88 -28.12 16.37
C ILE A 251 -14.45 -29.54 16.39
N LEU A 252 -15.00 -30.02 15.27
CA LEU A 252 -15.50 -31.39 15.17
C LEU A 252 -14.39 -32.41 15.37
N GLY A 253 -13.20 -32.14 14.84
CA GLY A 253 -12.00 -32.95 15.08
C GLY A 253 -11.69 -33.06 16.58
N ILE A 254 -11.61 -31.93 17.28
CA ILE A 254 -11.33 -31.89 18.73
C ILE A 254 -12.43 -32.61 19.54
N VAL A 255 -13.70 -32.36 19.23
CA VAL A 255 -14.83 -32.99 19.94
C VAL A 255 -14.87 -34.49 19.70
N SER A 256 -14.63 -34.94 18.47
CA SER A 256 -14.56 -36.37 18.13
C SER A 256 -13.40 -37.06 18.86
N LEU A 257 -12.22 -36.42 18.88
CA LEU A 257 -11.05 -36.93 19.60
C LEU A 257 -11.33 -37.04 21.12
N ARG A 258 -12.00 -36.05 21.71
CA ARG A 258 -12.44 -36.07 23.12
C ARG A 258 -13.53 -37.10 23.43
N ARG A 259 -14.23 -37.62 22.43
CA ARG A 259 -15.20 -38.73 22.62
C ARG A 259 -14.55 -40.09 22.47
N LEU A 260 -13.38 -40.15 21.84
CA LEU A 260 -12.58 -41.35 21.61
C LEU A 260 -11.65 -41.70 22.78
N PHE A 261 -11.26 -40.69 23.57
CA PHE A 261 -10.54 -40.81 24.84
C PHE A 261 -11.48 -40.57 26.02
#